data_AF-A0A0P7B1G6-F1
#
_entry.id   AF-A0A0P7B1G6-F1
#
_cell.length_a   1.000
_cell.length_b   1.000
_cell.length_c   1.000
_cell.angle_alpha   90.00
_cell.angle_beta   90.00
_cell.angle_gamma   90.00
#
_symmetry.space_group_name_H-M   'P 1'
#
loop_
_entity.id
_entity.type
_entity.pdbx_description
1 polymer ?
#
loop_
_entity_poly.entity_id
_entity_poly.type
_entity_poly.pdbx_seq_one_letter_code
_entity_poly.pdbx_strand_id
1 'polypeptide(L)'
;MLIGDTWEYFQSDIAHGGHWLTFGDAVDNFWDPASKTLAELAIDAVDAFFTPERAEEQKHPWCKRCWYRIEKPVLIASLKSTNNPKVTEIRKYLQVKNGAPHFDGFIKEMSD
;
A
#
# COMPACT_ATOMS: atom_id res chain seq x y z
N MET A 1 -17.33 -1.97 -13.40
CA MET A 1 -16.81 -2.99 -14.31
C MET A 1 -15.54 -3.53 -13.68
N LEU A 2 -15.59 -4.72 -13.09
CA LEU A 2 -14.39 -5.44 -12.65
C LEU A 2 -13.74 -5.97 -13.92
N ILE A 3 -12.57 -5.45 -14.26
CA ILE A 3 -11.74 -6.03 -15.32
C ILE A 3 -10.77 -6.98 -14.62
N GLY A 4 -10.98 -8.28 -14.84
CA GLY A 4 -9.95 -9.32 -14.79
C GLY A 4 -9.40 -9.68 -13.41
N ASP A 5 -9.92 -10.76 -12.85
CA ASP A 5 -9.36 -11.43 -11.67
C ASP A 5 -8.19 -12.37 -12.05
N THR A 6 -7.88 -12.47 -13.35
CA THR A 6 -6.89 -13.39 -13.90
C THR A 6 -5.69 -12.65 -14.51
N TRP A 7 -4.51 -13.03 -14.03
CA TRP A 7 -3.19 -12.53 -14.43
C TRP A 7 -2.92 -12.60 -15.94
N GLU A 8 -3.61 -13.50 -16.63
CA GLU A 8 -3.55 -13.74 -18.08
C GLU A 8 -3.75 -12.47 -18.92
N TYR A 9 -4.54 -11.50 -18.43
CA TYR A 9 -4.78 -10.25 -19.15
C TYR A 9 -3.53 -9.36 -19.29
N PHE A 10 -2.56 -9.50 -18.39
CA PHE A 10 -1.31 -8.74 -18.43
C PHE A 10 -0.22 -9.42 -19.26
N GLN A 11 -0.50 -10.61 -19.82
CA GLN A 11 0.40 -11.34 -20.69
C GLN A 11 0.08 -11.00 -22.16
N SER A 12 0.57 -9.86 -22.67
CA SER A 12 0.52 -9.59 -24.12
C SER A 12 1.61 -10.37 -24.87
N ASP A 13 1.58 -10.45 -26.20
CA ASP A 13 2.53 -11.22 -27.02
C ASP A 13 4.01 -10.80 -26.89
N ILE A 14 4.30 -9.67 -26.22
CA ILE A 14 5.65 -9.21 -25.86
C ILE A 14 6.07 -9.70 -24.46
N ALA A 15 5.20 -10.43 -23.76
CA ALA A 15 5.44 -10.99 -22.43
C ALA A 15 5.99 -12.43 -22.44
N HIS A 16 6.54 -12.90 -23.57
CA HIS A 16 7.46 -14.06 -23.56
C HIS A 16 8.75 -13.80 -22.76
N GLY A 17 8.91 -12.60 -22.18
CA GLY A 17 9.99 -12.21 -21.27
C GLY A 17 9.56 -11.26 -20.15
N GLY A 18 8.32 -11.31 -19.67
CA GLY A 18 8.04 -10.75 -18.34
C GLY A 18 8.78 -11.60 -17.31
N HIS A 19 9.81 -11.06 -16.65
CA HIS A 19 10.88 -11.80 -15.94
C HIS A 19 10.47 -12.76 -14.80
N TRP A 20 9.17 -12.98 -14.52
CA TRP A 20 8.68 -13.71 -13.35
C TRP A 20 7.59 -14.75 -13.69
N LEU A 21 7.74 -15.96 -13.14
CA LEU A 21 6.91 -17.14 -13.46
C LEU A 21 5.55 -17.15 -12.73
N THR A 22 5.45 -16.45 -11.60
CA THR A 22 4.22 -16.36 -10.81
C THR A 22 3.90 -14.93 -10.41
N PHE A 23 2.64 -14.67 -10.05
CA PHE A 23 2.28 -13.39 -9.45
C PHE A 23 3.00 -13.14 -8.11
N GLY A 24 3.26 -14.20 -7.34
CA GLY A 24 4.07 -14.11 -6.12
C GLY A 24 5.49 -13.62 -6.41
N ASP A 25 6.14 -14.18 -7.43
CA ASP A 25 7.46 -13.73 -7.87
C ASP A 25 7.44 -12.27 -8.33
N ALA A 26 6.39 -11.84 -9.05
CA ALA A 26 6.22 -10.45 -9.43
C ALA A 26 5.98 -9.53 -8.21
N VAL A 27 5.25 -10.01 -7.20
CA VAL A 27 5.07 -9.27 -5.94
C VAL A 27 6.41 -9.07 -5.25
N ASP A 28 7.17 -10.14 -5.06
CA ASP A 28 8.41 -10.11 -4.28
C ASP A 28 9.54 -9.35 -4.99
N ASN A 29 9.61 -9.44 -6.33
CA ASN A 29 10.72 -8.87 -7.11
C ASN A 29 10.43 -7.48 -7.71
N PHE A 30 9.17 -7.06 -7.76
CA PHE A 30 8.80 -5.76 -8.32
C PHE A 30 7.92 -4.94 -7.42
N TRP A 31 6.73 -5.46 -7.06
CA TRP A 31 5.75 -4.64 -6.35
C TRP A 31 6.22 -4.28 -4.95
N ASP A 32 6.78 -5.22 -4.19
CA ASP A 32 7.30 -4.96 -2.85
C ASP A 32 8.50 -3.98 -2.90
N PRO A 33 9.54 -4.17 -3.74
CA PRO A 33 10.61 -3.19 -3.89
C PRO A 33 10.14 -1.80 -4.35
N ALA A 34 9.22 -1.74 -5.32
CA ALA A 34 8.68 -0.49 -5.83
C ALA A 34 7.88 0.25 -4.76
N SER A 35 6.98 -0.45 -4.05
CA SER A 35 6.21 0.09 -2.93
C SER A 35 7.10 0.57 -1.79
N LYS A 36 8.14 -0.21 -1.45
CA LYS A 36 9.13 0.21 -0.43
C LYS A 36 9.81 1.51 -0.84
N THR A 37 10.29 1.60 -2.07
CA THR A 37 10.96 2.79 -2.60
C THR A 37 10.02 4.00 -2.59
N LEU A 38 8.76 3.81 -3.00
CA LEU A 38 7.74 4.87 -2.95
C LEU A 38 7.53 5.39 -1.52
N ALA A 39 7.44 4.49 -0.55
CA ALA A 39 7.29 4.85 0.86
C ALA A 39 8.53 5.55 1.44
N GLU A 40 9.75 5.15 1.05
CA GLU A 40 11.01 5.78 1.49
C GLU A 40 11.23 7.19 0.92
N LEU A 41 10.65 7.45 -0.26
CA LEU A 41 10.68 8.74 -0.94
C LEU A 41 9.54 9.67 -0.50
N ALA A 42 8.53 9.17 0.21
CA ALA A 42 7.43 9.97 0.69
C ALA A 42 7.91 11.07 1.67
N ILE A 43 7.36 12.27 1.49
CA ILE A 43 7.60 13.45 2.30
C ILE A 43 6.27 14.12 2.65
N ASP A 44 6.28 14.95 3.68
CA ASP A 44 5.11 15.70 4.17
C ASP A 44 3.94 14.77 4.54
N ALA A 45 2.71 15.19 4.24
CA ALA A 45 1.51 14.44 4.56
C ALA A 45 1.27 13.34 3.53
N VAL A 46 0.98 12.12 4.02
CA VAL A 46 0.64 10.96 3.20
C VAL A 46 -0.82 10.61 3.39
N ASP A 47 -1.61 10.60 2.32
CA ASP A 47 -3.02 10.26 2.36
C ASP A 47 -3.23 8.79 1.96
N ALA A 48 -3.79 7.99 2.88
CA ALA A 48 -4.08 6.57 2.70
C ALA A 48 -5.59 6.32 2.62
N PHE A 49 -6.04 5.71 1.52
CA PHE A 49 -7.45 5.48 1.23
C PHE A 49 -7.82 4.00 1.35
N PHE A 50 -8.91 3.72 2.06
CA PHE A 50 -9.36 2.35 2.32
C PHE A 50 -10.87 2.21 2.10
N THR A 51 -11.30 1.00 1.74
CA THR A 51 -12.68 0.59 2.05
C THR A 51 -12.79 0.29 3.55
N PRO A 52 -13.99 0.30 4.16
CA PRO A 52 -14.15 -0.01 5.58
C PRO A 52 -13.51 -1.35 5.98
N GLU A 53 -13.63 -2.38 5.15
CA GLU A 53 -13.05 -3.70 5.40
C GLU A 53 -11.52 -3.65 5.40
N ARG A 54 -10.93 -2.91 4.45
CA ARG A 54 -9.46 -2.76 4.36
C ARG A 54 -8.88 -1.90 5.49
N ALA A 55 -9.63 -0.91 5.95
CA ALA A 55 -9.22 -0.07 7.08
C ALA A 55 -9.12 -0.86 8.38
N GLU A 56 -9.97 -1.88 8.54
CA GLU A 56 -9.88 -2.82 9.66
C GLU A 56 -8.78 -3.86 9.43
N GLU A 57 -8.74 -4.48 8.24
CA GLU A 57 -7.73 -5.49 7.89
C GLU A 57 -6.29 -5.02 8.17
N GLN A 58 -5.96 -3.79 7.80
CA GLN A 58 -4.62 -3.22 7.92
C GLN A 58 -4.15 -2.90 9.36
N LYS A 59 -4.97 -3.17 10.38
CA LYS A 59 -4.56 -3.10 11.78
C LYS A 59 -3.91 -4.40 12.26
N HIS A 60 -4.08 -5.48 11.52
CA HIS A 60 -3.77 -6.82 11.99
C HIS A 60 -2.55 -7.45 11.30
N PRO A 61 -1.71 -8.22 12.03
CA PRO A 61 -0.48 -8.83 11.51
C PRO A 61 -0.71 -9.90 10.45
N TRP A 62 -1.94 -10.41 10.32
CA TRP A 62 -2.30 -11.35 9.27
C TRP A 62 -2.62 -10.68 7.92
N CYS A 63 -2.61 -9.33 7.85
CA CYS A 63 -2.82 -8.60 6.60
C CYS A 63 -1.67 -8.86 5.61
N LYS A 64 -1.97 -9.56 4.52
CA LYS A 64 -0.98 -9.91 3.48
C LYS A 64 -0.75 -8.81 2.45
N ARG A 65 -1.45 -7.67 2.56
CA ARG A 65 -1.38 -6.58 1.57
C ARG A 65 -0.04 -5.86 1.63
N CYS A 66 0.43 -5.38 0.48
CA CYS A 66 1.66 -4.61 0.37
C CYS A 66 1.69 -3.41 1.35
N TRP A 67 0.57 -2.69 1.47
CA TRP A 67 0.40 -1.61 2.45
C TRP A 67 0.87 -2.01 3.86
N TYR A 68 0.34 -3.11 4.42
CA TYR A 68 0.69 -3.52 5.78
C TYR A 68 2.12 -4.05 5.89
N ARG A 69 2.53 -4.87 4.92
CA ARG A 69 3.83 -5.57 4.98
C ARG A 69 5.01 -4.64 4.71
N ILE A 70 4.84 -3.66 3.82
CA ILE A 70 5.93 -2.91 3.19
C ILE A 70 5.79 -1.40 3.42
N GLU A 71 4.69 -0.78 3.00
CA GLU A 71 4.58 0.68 2.94
C GLU A 71 4.37 1.30 4.32
N LYS A 72 3.37 0.82 5.06
CA LYS A 72 2.98 1.34 6.39
C LYS A 72 4.15 1.31 7.40
N PRO A 73 4.95 0.23 7.54
CA PRO A 73 6.09 0.22 8.45
C PRO A 73 7.14 1.28 8.11
N VAL A 74 7.44 1.48 6.82
CA VAL A 74 8.41 2.48 6.36
C VAL A 74 7.92 3.89 6.67
N LEU A 75 6.64 4.16 6.36
CA LEU A 75 6.03 5.46 6.63
C LEU A 75 5.97 5.77 8.12
N ILE A 76 5.61 4.80 8.97
CA ILE A 76 5.61 4.97 10.44
C ILE A 76 7.02 5.19 10.97
N ALA A 77 8.02 4.47 10.46
CA ALA A 77 9.41 4.67 10.85
C ALA A 77 9.89 6.09 10.47
N SER A 78 9.52 6.58 9.28
CA SER A 78 9.78 7.96 8.84
C SER A 78 9.09 8.98 9.75
N LEU A 79 7.82 8.78 10.07
CA LEU A 79 7.02 9.64 10.96
C LEU A 79 7.61 9.72 12.37
N LYS A 80 8.16 8.61 12.89
CA LYS A 80 8.75 8.51 14.24
C LYS A 80 10.23 8.86 14.29
N SER A 81 10.85 9.18 13.15
CA SER A 81 12.27 9.54 13.08
C SER A 81 12.54 10.82 13.86
N THR A 82 13.42 10.75 14.86
CA THR A 82 13.78 11.91 15.69
C THR A 82 14.75 12.86 15.00
N ASN A 83 15.57 12.33 14.08
CA ASN A 83 16.67 13.08 13.48
C ASN A 83 16.30 13.73 12.14
N ASN A 84 15.36 13.14 11.41
CA ASN A 84 14.91 13.63 10.11
C ASN A 84 13.55 13.00 9.74
N PRO A 85 12.45 13.43 10.35
CA PRO A 85 11.13 13.00 9.92
C PRO A 85 10.83 13.60 8.55
N LYS A 86 10.71 12.75 7.53
CA LYS A 86 10.29 13.19 6.19
C LYS A 86 8.78 13.27 6.10
N VAL A 87 8.08 12.30 6.69
CA VAL A 87 6.62 12.25 6.75
C VAL A 87 6.16 13.01 7.99
N THR A 88 5.20 13.92 7.83
CA THR A 88 4.66 14.74 8.92
C THR A 88 3.39 14.16 9.52
N GLU A 89 2.57 13.52 8.70
CA GLU A 89 1.35 12.82 9.13
C GLU A 89 0.92 11.79 8.08
N ILE A 90 0.22 10.75 8.54
CA ILE A 90 -0.42 9.77 7.66
C ILE A 90 -1.92 9.87 7.88
N ARG A 91 -2.64 10.43 6.91
CA ARG A 91 -4.09 10.67 6.99
C ARG A 91 -4.83 9.47 6.46
N LYS A 92 -5.80 8.98 7.22
CA LYS A 92 -6.66 7.87 6.82
C LYS A 92 -7.96 8.41 6.24
N TYR A 93 -8.35 7.90 5.08
CA TYR A 93 -9.62 8.19 4.44
C TYR A 93 -10.40 6.91 4.19
N LEU A 94 -11.69 6.92 4.53
CA LEU A 94 -12.62 5.83 4.24
C LEU A 94 -13.46 6.15 3.01
N GLN A 95 -13.42 5.26 2.03
CA GLN A 95 -14.25 5.29 0.84
C GLN A 95 -15.35 4.24 0.95
N VAL A 96 -16.58 4.71 1.21
CA VAL A 96 -17.78 3.87 1.18
C VAL A 96 -18.27 3.78 -0.27
N LYS A 97 -18.86 2.64 -0.65
CA LYS A 97 -19.40 2.43 -2.00
C LYS A 97 -20.35 3.57 -2.39
N ASN A 98 -20.08 4.21 -3.53
CA ASN A 98 -20.82 5.37 -4.07
C ASN A 98 -20.76 6.66 -3.22
N GLY A 99 -19.85 6.77 -2.25
CA GLY A 99 -19.60 7.98 -1.46
C GLY A 99 -18.27 8.65 -1.78
N ALA A 100 -18.15 9.93 -1.45
CA ALA A 100 -16.86 10.61 -1.42
C ALA A 100 -16.01 10.03 -0.26
N PRO A 101 -14.68 9.93 -0.43
CA PRO A 101 -13.81 9.61 0.68
C PRO A 101 -13.96 10.64 1.81
N HIS A 102 -14.04 10.18 3.05
CA HIS A 102 -14.06 11.06 4.21
C HIS A 102 -12.88 10.75 5.13
N PHE A 103 -12.40 11.78 5.82
CA PHE A 103 -11.29 11.66 6.77
C PHE A 103 -11.73 10.83 7.98
N ASP A 104 -10.92 9.83 8.33
CA ASP A 104 -11.17 8.85 9.40
C ASP A 104 -10.02 8.84 10.43
N GLY A 105 -9.29 9.94 10.55
CA GLY A 105 -8.22 10.12 11.53
C GLY A 105 -6.83 9.86 10.97
N PHE A 106 -5.87 9.66 11.88
CA PHE A 106 -4.46 9.52 11.56
C PHE A 106 -3.95 8.12 11.86
N ILE A 107 -3.01 7.65 11.05
CA ILE A 107 -2.23 6.43 11.30
C ILE A 107 -0.89 6.85 11.92
N LYS A 108 -0.63 6.41 13.16
CA LYS A 108 0.61 6.67 13.89
C LYS A 108 1.35 5.37 14.21
N GLU A 109 0.63 4.26 14.25
CA GLU A 109 1.11 2.96 14.68
C GLU A 109 0.62 1.84 13.74
N MET A 110 1.25 0.66 13.84
CA MET A 110 0.88 -0.49 12.99
C MET A 110 -0.55 -0.98 13.27
N SER A 111 -1.10 -0.68 14.44
CA SER A 111 -2.46 -1.03 14.87
C SER A 111 -3.53 0.00 14.51
N ASP A 112 -3.16 1.17 13.99
CA ASP A 112 -4.11 2.26 13.62
C ASP A 112 -4.70 2.05 12.23
#